data_AF-A0A920MBZ4-F1
#
_entry.id   AF-A0A920MBZ4-F1
#
_cell.length_a   1.000
_cell.length_b   1.000
_cell.length_c   1.000
_cell.angle_alpha   90.00
_cell.angle_beta   90.00
_cell.angle_gamma   90.00
#
_symmetry.space_group_name_H-M   'P 1'
#
loop_
_entity.id
_entity.type
_entity.pdbx_description
1 polymer ?
#
loop_
_entity_poly.entity_id
_entity_poly.type
_entity_poly.pdbx_seq_one_letter_code
_entity_poly.pdbx_strand_id
1 'polypeptide(L)'
;MLLQELSEHQFQLVEILPTHAPLDHFLASGKIKEATGAKLSLHQEGSFLWDMLEDQCRMFGIPYEPAPPPDHWLEHEEETLLQGCCLHTPGTLRVQ
;
A
#
# COMPACT_ATOMS: atom_id res chain seq x y z
N MET A 1 -10.47 -13.46 2.61
CA MET A 1 -11.21 -13.00 1.42
C MET A 1 -10.27 -12.76 0.24
N LEU A 2 -9.38 -11.75 0.24
CA LEU A 2 -8.52 -11.47 -0.93
C LEU A 2 -7.56 -12.63 -1.32
N LEU A 3 -6.80 -13.18 -0.37
CA LEU A 3 -5.89 -14.32 -0.65
C LEU A 3 -6.63 -15.59 -1.09
N GLN A 4 -7.86 -15.77 -0.60
CA GLN A 4 -8.71 -16.89 -0.97
C GLN A 4 -9.17 -16.75 -2.42
N GLU A 5 -9.62 -15.55 -2.81
CA GLU A 5 -10.01 -15.24 -4.20
C GLU A 5 -8.85 -15.48 -5.17
N LEU A 6 -7.65 -15.01 -4.83
CA LEU A 6 -6.44 -15.25 -5.65
C LEU A 6 -6.19 -16.75 -5.84
N SER A 7 -6.30 -17.53 -4.76
CA SER A 7 -6.11 -18.98 -4.82
C SER A 7 -7.19 -19.69 -5.62
N GLU A 8 -8.46 -19.32 -5.45
CA GLU A 8 -9.61 -19.93 -6.13
C GLU A 8 -9.54 -19.72 -7.65
N HIS A 9 -9.03 -18.56 -8.07
CA HIS A 9 -8.88 -18.21 -9.48
C HIS A 9 -7.47 -18.48 -10.06
N GLN A 10 -6.57 -19.08 -9.28
CA GLN A 10 -5.17 -19.35 -9.67
C GLN A 10 -4.41 -18.09 -10.15
N PHE A 11 -4.74 -16.94 -9.56
CA PHE A 11 -4.05 -15.70 -9.85
C PHE A 11 -2.81 -15.53 -8.97
N GLN A 12 -1.76 -15.00 -9.58
CA GLN A 12 -0.57 -14.57 -8.88
C GLN A 12 -0.62 -13.06 -8.67
N LEU A 13 -0.57 -12.62 -7.41
CA LEU A 13 -0.38 -11.22 -7.09
C LEU A 13 1.10 -10.86 -7.30
N VAL A 14 1.35 -9.86 -8.15
CA VAL A 14 2.71 -9.46 -8.53
C VAL A 14 3.12 -8.11 -7.95
N GLU A 15 2.16 -7.21 -7.74
CA GLU A 15 2.41 -5.85 -7.26
C GLU A 15 1.21 -5.34 -6.43
N ILE A 16 1.52 -4.59 -5.37
CA ILE A 16 0.58 -3.90 -4.49
C ILE A 16 0.83 -2.39 -4.69
N LEU A 17 -0.18 -1.69 -5.18
CA LEU A 17 -0.16 -0.26 -5.49
C LEU A 17 -1.22 0.48 -4.68
N PRO A 18 -0.88 1.03 -3.50
CA PRO A 18 -1.79 1.89 -2.75
C PRO A 18 -2.04 3.19 -3.53
N THR A 19 -3.31 3.53 -3.76
CA THR A 19 -3.69 4.78 -4.44
C THR A 19 -3.44 6.01 -3.57
N HIS A 20 -3.53 5.84 -2.26
CA HIS A 20 -3.20 6.78 -1.19
C HIS A 20 -2.98 5.97 0.10
N ALA A 21 -2.33 6.56 1.10
CA ALA A 21 -1.89 5.84 2.31
C ALA A 21 -2.69 6.07 3.62
N PRO A 22 -4.02 6.35 3.66
CA PRO A 22 -4.75 6.29 4.93
C PRO A 22 -4.88 4.86 5.43
N LEU A 23 -4.96 4.70 6.75
CA LEU A 23 -4.94 3.42 7.47
C LEU A 23 -5.83 2.33 6.84
N ASP A 24 -7.04 2.66 6.39
CA ASP A 24 -8.01 1.73 5.82
C ASP A 24 -7.56 1.13 4.48
N HIS A 25 -6.60 1.75 3.80
CA HIS A 25 -6.10 1.32 2.50
C HIS A 25 -4.82 0.48 2.55
N PHE A 26 -4.03 0.54 3.64
CA PHE A 26 -2.74 -0.18 3.69
C PHE A 26 -2.51 -1.09 4.89
N LEU A 27 -3.43 -1.13 5.86
CA LEU A 27 -3.28 -1.98 7.06
C LEU A 27 -2.97 -3.46 6.72
N ALA A 28 -3.54 -3.96 5.62
CA ALA A 28 -3.33 -5.34 5.16
C ALA A 28 -2.12 -5.52 4.23
N SER A 29 -1.53 -4.44 3.70
CA SER A 29 -0.50 -4.50 2.65
C SER A 29 0.74 -5.28 3.09
N GLY A 30 1.14 -5.15 4.36
CA GLY A 30 2.25 -5.92 4.94
C GLY A 30 1.98 -7.43 4.94
N LYS A 31 0.82 -7.85 5.46
CA LYS A 31 0.39 -9.25 5.49
C LYS A 31 0.20 -9.84 4.09
N ILE A 32 -0.32 -9.05 3.15
CA ILE A 32 -0.50 -9.48 1.76
C ILE A 32 0.87 -9.68 1.09
N LYS A 33 1.81 -8.74 1.26
CA LYS A 33 3.19 -8.89 0.80
C LYS A 33 3.84 -10.16 1.36
N GLU A 34 3.77 -10.37 2.68
CA GLU A 34 4.34 -11.57 3.31
C GLU A 34 3.74 -12.87 2.75
N ALA A 35 2.42 -12.90 2.56
CA ALA A 35 1.72 -14.10 2.09
C ALA A 35 1.92 -14.39 0.59
N THR A 36 2.21 -13.38 -0.24
CA THR A 36 2.23 -13.50 -1.71
C THR A 36 3.60 -13.29 -2.33
N GLY A 37 4.53 -12.64 -1.63
CA GLY A 37 5.80 -12.18 -2.21
C GLY A 37 5.64 -11.04 -3.21
N ALA A 38 4.46 -10.44 -3.34
CA ALA A 38 4.22 -9.31 -4.24
C ALA A 38 5.03 -8.08 -3.84
N LYS A 39 5.49 -7.31 -4.83
CA LYS A 39 6.20 -6.04 -4.59
C LYS A 39 5.24 -5.00 -4.05
N LEU A 40 5.61 -4.32 -2.98
CA LEU A 40 4.87 -3.18 -2.45
C LEU A 40 5.52 -1.88 -2.93
N SER A 41 4.81 -1.12 -3.75
CA SER A 41 5.30 0.16 -4.26
C SER A 41 4.49 1.30 -3.63
N LEU A 42 5.13 2.41 -3.27
CA LEU A 42 4.47 3.55 -2.64
C LEU A 42 5.05 4.86 -3.18
N HIS A 43 4.22 5.88 -3.39
CA HIS A 43 4.74 7.22 -3.72
C HIS A 43 5.37 7.86 -2.48
N GLN A 44 6.48 8.59 -2.64
CA GLN A 44 7.23 9.15 -1.51
C GLN A 44 6.39 10.09 -0.64
N GLU A 45 5.49 10.88 -1.23
CA GLU A 45 4.59 11.76 -0.47
C GLU A 45 3.55 11.00 0.40
N GLY A 46 3.36 9.70 0.18
CA GLY A 46 2.53 8.85 1.03
C GLY A 46 3.27 8.29 2.24
N SER A 47 4.60 8.45 2.33
CA SER A 47 5.43 7.85 3.38
C SER A 47 5.06 8.36 4.78
N PHE A 48 4.63 9.61 4.91
CA PHE A 48 4.30 10.18 6.23
C PHE A 48 3.16 9.41 6.92
N LEU A 49 2.15 8.93 6.18
CA LEU A 49 1.08 8.13 6.76
C LEU A 49 1.54 6.71 7.10
N TRP A 50 2.51 6.19 6.35
CA TRP A 50 3.16 4.93 6.67
C TRP A 50 3.88 5.02 8.01
N ASP A 51 4.63 6.11 8.22
CA ASP A 51 5.35 6.38 9.47
C ASP A 51 4.39 6.64 10.64
N MET A 52 3.21 7.20 10.38
CA MET A 52 2.16 7.43 11.37
C MET A 52 1.27 6.21 11.65
N LEU A 53 1.59 5.02 11.14
CA LEU A 53 0.76 3.81 11.30
C LEU A 53 0.39 3.52 12.76
N GLU A 54 1.37 3.59 13.67
CA GLU A 54 1.12 3.30 15.10
C GLU A 54 0.12 4.29 15.72
N ASP A 55 0.28 5.58 15.44
CA ASP A 55 -0.60 6.62 15.95
C ASP A 55 -2.02 6.49 15.37
N GLN A 56 -2.14 6.16 14.08
CA GLN A 56 -3.42 5.87 13.45
C GLN A 56 -4.09 4.64 14.10
N CYS A 57 -3.37 3.53 14.30
CA CYS A 57 -3.90 2.35 15.01
C CYS A 57 -4.43 2.73 16.41
N ARG A 58 -3.67 3.54 17.16
CA ARG A 58 -4.06 4.01 18.48
C ARG A 58 -5.34 4.87 18.44
N MET A 59 -5.46 5.79 17.48
CA MET A 59 -6.63 6.65 17.32
C MET A 59 -7.91 5.87 17.04
N PHE A 60 -7.81 4.76 16.29
CA PHE A 60 -8.95 3.94 15.90
C PHE A 60 -9.18 2.71 16.80
N GLY A 61 -8.35 2.51 17.83
CA GLY A 61 -8.45 1.35 18.73
C GLY A 61 -8.13 0.01 18.05
N ILE A 62 -7.31 0.03 17.00
CA ILE A 62 -6.90 -1.14 16.23
C ILE A 62 -5.55 -1.64 16.76
N PRO A 63 -5.33 -2.96 16.91
CA PRO A 63 -4.02 -3.50 17.25
C PRO A 63 -2.96 -3.03 16.25
N TYR A 64 -1.86 -2.48 16.77
CA TYR A 64 -0.72 -2.11 15.93
C TYR A 64 0.02 -3.37 15.47
N GLU A 65 0.26 -3.44 14.18
CA GLU A 65 1.15 -4.40 13.55
C GLU A 65 2.10 -3.60 12.63
N PRO A 66 3.42 -3.77 12.75
CA PRO A 66 4.37 -3.03 11.92
C PRO A 66 4.21 -3.44 10.45
N ALA A 67 4.10 -2.46 9.57
CA ALA A 67 4.09 -2.69 8.12
C ALA A 67 5.53 -2.56 7.57
N PRO A 68 6.00 -3.51 6.73
CA PRO A 68 7.35 -3.46 6.17
C PRO A 68 7.51 -2.23 5.26
N PRO A 69 8.71 -1.67 5.09
CA PRO A 69 8.90 -0.59 4.13
C PRO A 69 8.50 -1.03 2.71
N PRO A 70 8.08 -0.07 1.85
CA PRO A 70 7.86 -0.36 0.44
C PRO A 70 9.16 -0.86 -0.21
N ASP A 71 9.02 -1.78 -1.17
CA ASP A 71 10.12 -2.28 -1.99
C ASP A 71 10.56 -1.26 -3.04
N HIS A 72 9.65 -0.37 -3.44
CA HIS A 72 9.87 0.61 -4.48
C HIS A 72 9.16 1.94 -4.19
N TRP A 73 9.85 3.04 -4.47
CA TRP A 73 9.28 4.38 -4.38
C TRP A 73 8.85 4.83 -5.76
N LEU A 74 7.54 4.97 -5.98
CA LEU A 74 7.00 5.39 -7.26
C LEU A 74 7.20 6.89 -7.48
N GLU A 75 7.60 7.25 -8.69
CA GLU A 75 7.60 8.63 -9.17
C GLU A 75 6.37 8.96 -10.01
N HIS A 76 6.07 10.25 -10.17
CA HIS A 76 5.00 10.69 -11.05
C HIS A 76 5.27 10.27 -12.50
N GLU A 77 4.23 9.78 -13.16
CA GLU A 77 4.25 9.25 -14.53
C GLU A 77 5.06 7.95 -14.71
N GLU A 78 5.56 7.37 -13.62
CA GLU A 78 6.26 6.08 -13.68
C GLU A 78 5.32 4.97 -14.15
N GLU A 79 5.81 4.13 -15.07
CA GLU A 79 5.10 2.99 -15.60
C GLU A 79 5.22 1.79 -14.65
N THR A 80 4.08 1.20 -14.31
CA THR A 80 3.96 0.05 -13.39
C THR A 80 4.17 -1.27 -14.15
N LEU A 81 4.35 -2.38 -13.42
CA LEU A 81 4.61 -3.70 -14.02
C LEU A 81 3.53 -4.18 -15.00
N LEU A 82 2.30 -3.67 -14.88
CA LEU A 82 1.16 -4.02 -15.73
C LEU A 82 0.85 -2.96 -16.79
N GLN A 83 1.82 -2.10 -17.16
CA GLN A 83 1.68 -1.04 -18.17
C GLN A 83 0.62 0.02 -17.81
N GLY A 84 0.34 0.19 -16.52
CA GLY A 84 -0.41 1.34 -16.00
C GLY A 84 0.53 2.50 -15.66
N CYS A 85 0.06 3.73 -15.78
CA CYS A 85 0.85 4.93 -15.46
C CYS A 85 0.48 5.49 -14.07
N CYS A 86 1.48 5.84 -13.25
CA CYS A 86 1.26 6.48 -11.96
C CYS A 86 0.87 7.95 -12.14
N LEU A 87 -0.42 8.26 -11.99
CA LEU A 87 -0.89 9.64 -11.96
C LEU A 87 -0.96 10.13 -10.51
N HIS A 88 -0.08 11.06 -10.16
CA HIS A 88 -0.10 11.71 -8.87
C HIS A 88 -1.24 12.75 -8.85
N THR A 89 -2.23 12.54 -7.97
CA THR A 89 -3.41 13.42 -7.83
C THR A 89 -3.44 14.06 -6.44
N PRO A 90 -2.71 15.17 -6.22
CA PRO A 90 -2.67 15.84 -4.92
C PRO A 90 -4.00 16.55 -4.61
N GLY A 91 -4.40 16.57 -3.34
CA GLY A 91 -5.63 17.24 -2.89
C GLY A 91 -6.33 16.55 -1.71
N THR A 92 -6.53 15.23 -1.78
CA THR A 92 -7.08 14.43 -0.67
C THR A 92 -6.07 14.27 0.48
N LEU A 93 -4.77 14.35 0.16
CA LEU A 93 -3.64 14.29 1.08
C LEU A 93 -2.79 15.55 0.88
N ARG A 94 -3.15 16.67 1.53
CA ARG A 94 -2.29 17.84 1.64
C ARG A 94 -2.33 18.31 3.08
N VAL A 95 -1.36 17.89 3.89
CA VAL A 95 -1.10 18.52 5.19
C VAL A 95 -0.06 19.61 4.92
N GLN A 96 -0.42 20.85 5.23
CA GLN A 96 0.47 22.02 5.12
C GLN A 96 1.58 21.98 6.16
#